data_AF-A0A7S2AHP8-F1
#
_entry.id   AF-A0A7S2AHP8-F1
#
_cell.length_a   1.000
_cell.length_b   1.000
_cell.length_c   1.000
_cell.angle_alpha   90.00
_cell.angle_beta   90.00
_cell.angle_gamma   90.00
#
_symmetry.space_group_name_H-M   'P 1'
#
loop_
_entity.id
_entity.type
_entity.pdbx_description
1 polymer ?
#
loop_
_entity_poly.entity_id
_entity_poly.type
_entity_poly.pdbx_seq_one_letter_code
_entity_poly.pdbx_strand_id
1 'polypeptide(L)'
;VENPCGLNGGGYFPGPTGTGGEAFFGFQQGWKGTEVSPLLKKTTWIAGSVVEVAWGITANHGGGYQYRLCRVKEATGNITAEVSEQCFQQTPLEFVGDKQWIQFGDGMDGKNRTEIPAVRISEGVLPKGSTWTRNPIP
;
A
#
# COMPACT_ATOMS: atom_id res chain seq x y z
N VAL A 1 -3.05 -11.52 -14.72
CA VAL A 1 -3.02 -11.15 -13.30
C VAL A 1 -1.82 -10.25 -13.13
N GLU A 2 -2.04 -9.02 -12.65
CA GLU A 2 -0.94 -8.08 -12.42
C GLU A 2 -0.01 -8.56 -11.30
N ASN A 3 1.18 -7.97 -11.20
CA ASN A 3 2.13 -8.31 -10.14
C ASN A 3 1.57 -7.92 -8.76
N PRO A 4 1.59 -8.82 -7.76
CA PRO A 4 0.95 -8.57 -6.46
C PRO A 4 1.64 -7.50 -5.62
N CYS A 5 2.89 -7.14 -5.96
CA CYS A 5 3.62 -6.03 -5.35
C CYS A 5 3.64 -4.78 -6.24
N GLY A 6 2.79 -4.73 -7.27
CA GLY A 6 2.70 -3.62 -8.22
C GLY A 6 3.78 -3.64 -9.30
N LEU A 7 3.67 -2.67 -10.21
CA LEU A 7 4.59 -2.44 -11.32
C LEU A 7 5.14 -1.01 -11.22
N ASN A 8 6.42 -0.84 -11.55
CA ASN A 8 7.01 0.49 -11.66
C ASN A 8 6.31 1.29 -12.77
N GLY A 9 5.87 2.51 -12.46
CA GLY A 9 5.05 3.33 -13.34
C GLY A 9 3.60 2.84 -13.52
N GLY A 10 3.14 1.88 -12.70
CA GLY A 10 1.74 1.43 -12.68
C GLY A 10 1.31 0.52 -13.84
N GLY A 11 2.17 0.25 -14.82
CA GLY A 11 1.84 -0.58 -15.98
C GLY A 11 3.05 -0.91 -16.85
N TYR A 12 2.87 -1.77 -17.85
CA TYR A 12 3.94 -2.18 -18.78
C TYR A 12 4.35 -1.10 -19.78
N PHE A 13 3.49 -0.08 -19.96
CA PHE A 13 3.73 1.05 -20.85
C PHE A 13 3.59 2.35 -20.07
N PRO A 14 4.37 3.39 -20.42
CA PRO A 14 4.26 4.68 -19.75
C PRO A 14 2.88 5.30 -20.04
N GLY A 15 2.29 5.89 -19.00
CA GLY A 15 1.11 6.75 -19.15
C GLY A 15 1.47 8.12 -19.75
N PRO A 16 0.47 8.98 -19.99
CA PRO A 16 0.73 10.36 -20.41
C PRO A 16 1.58 11.11 -19.37
N THR A 17 2.51 11.95 -19.83
CA THR A 17 3.40 12.70 -18.95
C THR A 17 2.62 13.53 -17.94
N GLY A 18 3.07 13.49 -16.67
CA GLY A 18 2.42 14.19 -15.55
C GLY A 18 1.23 13.46 -14.92
N THR A 19 0.87 12.26 -15.38
CA THR A 19 -0.24 11.47 -14.80
C THR A 19 0.17 10.46 -13.73
N GLY A 20 1.47 10.35 -13.44
CA GLY A 20 2.02 9.37 -12.50
C GLY A 20 2.19 7.95 -13.09
N GLY A 21 1.90 7.76 -14.39
CA GLY A 21 2.09 6.49 -15.10
C GLY A 21 3.49 6.28 -15.68
N GLU A 22 4.45 7.15 -15.37
CA GLU A 22 5.84 7.04 -15.82
C GLU A 22 6.69 6.40 -14.72
N ALA A 23 7.58 5.49 -15.12
CA ALA A 23 8.58 4.91 -14.24
C ALA A 23 9.49 5.97 -13.61
N PHE A 24 9.88 5.74 -12.35
CA PHE A 24 10.89 6.56 -11.69
C PHE A 24 12.26 6.42 -12.40
N PHE A 25 13.03 7.52 -12.42
CA PHE A 25 14.34 7.56 -13.05
C PHE A 25 15.28 6.45 -12.54
N GLY A 26 15.94 5.75 -13.47
CA GLY A 26 16.86 4.65 -13.16
C GLY A 26 16.20 3.27 -13.04
N PHE A 27 14.88 3.16 -13.18
CA PHE A 27 14.13 1.89 -13.14
C PHE A 27 13.31 1.72 -14.41
N GLN A 28 13.18 0.48 -14.91
CA GLN A 28 12.42 0.19 -16.13
C GLN A 28 10.91 0.33 -15.90
N GLN A 29 10.17 0.79 -16.91
CA GLN A 29 8.69 0.74 -16.92
C GLN A 29 8.22 -0.71 -16.81
N GLY A 30 7.18 -0.95 -15.99
CA GLY A 30 6.62 -2.28 -15.82
C GLY A 30 7.49 -3.23 -15.00
N TRP A 31 8.56 -2.74 -14.38
CA TRP A 31 9.41 -3.58 -13.54
C TRP A 31 8.62 -4.06 -12.32
N LYS A 32 8.65 -5.35 -12.06
CA LYS A 32 7.78 -6.01 -11.08
C LYS A 32 8.26 -5.79 -9.66
N GLY A 33 7.36 -5.40 -8.77
CA GLY A 33 7.67 -5.23 -7.34
C GLY A 33 8.16 -6.51 -6.66
N THR A 34 7.83 -7.70 -7.17
CA THR A 34 8.37 -8.98 -6.63
C THR A 34 9.80 -9.29 -7.08
N GLU A 35 10.36 -8.53 -8.01
CA GLU A 35 11.70 -8.74 -8.58
C GLU A 35 12.68 -7.61 -8.20
N VAL A 36 12.25 -6.68 -7.33
CA VAL A 36 13.13 -5.62 -6.82
C VAL A 36 13.99 -6.14 -5.67
N SER A 37 15.23 -5.64 -5.62
CA SER A 37 16.12 -5.95 -4.50
C SER A 37 15.54 -5.48 -3.17
N PRO A 38 15.79 -6.20 -2.05
CA PRO A 38 15.31 -5.78 -0.74
C PRO A 38 15.79 -4.38 -0.38
N LEU A 39 14.97 -3.64 0.37
CA LEU A 39 15.35 -2.34 0.90
C LEU A 39 16.63 -2.45 1.76
N LEU A 40 17.56 -1.52 1.54
CA LEU A 40 18.77 -1.39 2.37
C LEU A 40 18.42 -1.08 3.84
N LYS A 41 17.37 -0.28 4.05
CA LYS A 41 16.81 0.03 5.36
C LYS A 41 15.46 -0.66 5.50
N LYS A 42 15.34 -1.54 6.49
CA LYS A 42 14.11 -2.27 6.80
C LYS A 42 13.43 -1.67 8.02
N THR A 43 12.10 -1.64 8.00
CA THR A 43 11.30 -1.37 9.18
C THR A 43 11.01 -2.70 9.87
N THR A 44 11.18 -2.76 11.19
CA THR A 44 10.91 -3.96 11.98
C THR A 44 9.82 -3.68 12.99
N TRP A 45 8.85 -4.58 13.08
CA TRP A 45 7.73 -4.49 14.01
C TRP A 45 7.69 -5.71 14.90
N ILE A 46 7.10 -5.55 16.09
CA ILE A 46 6.76 -6.68 16.96
C ILE A 46 5.49 -7.32 16.42
N ALA A 47 5.49 -8.63 16.23
CA ALA A 47 4.30 -9.35 15.75
C ALA A 47 3.11 -9.10 16.70
N GLY A 48 1.95 -8.75 16.15
CA GLY A 48 0.74 -8.41 16.91
C GLY A 48 0.72 -7.00 17.52
N SER A 49 1.77 -6.18 17.31
CA SER A 49 1.75 -4.78 17.75
C SER A 49 0.86 -3.91 16.87
N VAL A 50 0.34 -2.84 17.47
CA VAL A 50 -0.26 -1.73 16.74
C VAL A 50 0.85 -0.85 16.20
N VAL A 51 0.79 -0.56 14.90
CA VAL A 51 1.78 0.26 14.20
C VAL A 51 1.11 1.35 13.38
N GLU A 52 1.79 2.48 13.24
CA GLU A 52 1.36 3.54 12.33
C GLU A 52 1.88 3.25 10.92
N VAL A 53 1.00 3.40 9.93
CA VAL A 53 1.31 3.28 8.50
C VAL A 53 0.69 4.46 7.76
N ALA A 54 1.27 4.80 6.62
CA ALA A 54 0.79 5.88 5.77
C ALA A 54 0.83 5.44 4.30
N TRP A 55 0.01 6.09 3.48
CA TRP A 55 0.06 6.03 2.03
C TRP A 55 -0.04 7.46 1.49
N GLY A 56 0.57 7.69 0.32
CA GLY A 56 0.57 8.99 -0.34
C GLY A 56 -0.46 9.02 -1.48
N ILE A 57 -1.05 10.19 -1.70
CA ILE A 57 -1.98 10.44 -2.80
C ILE A 57 -1.53 11.66 -3.60
N THR A 58 -1.44 11.51 -4.91
CA THR A 58 -1.14 12.60 -5.86
C THR A 58 -2.32 12.90 -6.78
N ALA A 59 -3.19 11.91 -7.02
CA ALA A 59 -4.44 12.04 -7.76
C ALA A 59 -5.58 11.41 -6.95
N ASN A 60 -6.66 12.17 -6.74
CA ASN A 60 -7.80 11.67 -5.97
C ASN A 60 -8.77 10.88 -6.86
N HIS A 61 -8.67 9.56 -6.83
CA HIS A 61 -9.62 8.65 -7.49
C HIS A 61 -10.74 8.16 -6.55
N GLY A 62 -10.85 8.72 -5.35
CA GLY A 62 -11.84 8.30 -4.34
C GLY A 62 -11.55 6.91 -3.78
N GLY A 63 -12.62 6.18 -3.44
CA GLY A 63 -12.53 4.81 -2.92
C GLY A 63 -11.95 4.73 -1.50
N GLY A 64 -11.01 3.81 -1.30
CA GLY A 64 -10.37 3.61 -0.01
C GLY A 64 -9.26 2.57 -0.06
N TYR A 65 -8.78 2.18 1.12
CA TYR A 65 -7.58 1.39 1.30
C TYR A 65 -7.74 0.32 2.38
N GLN A 66 -6.99 -0.77 2.21
CA GLN A 66 -6.85 -1.85 3.17
C GLN A 66 -5.38 -2.28 3.20
N TYR A 67 -4.87 -2.63 4.38
CA TYR A 67 -3.52 -3.18 4.53
C TYR A 67 -3.59 -4.70 4.68
N ARG A 68 -2.65 -5.39 4.05
CA ARG A 68 -2.54 -6.84 4.07
C ARG A 68 -1.08 -7.25 4.11
N LEU A 69 -0.81 -8.44 4.67
CA LEU A 69 0.51 -9.03 4.66
C LEU A 69 0.51 -10.34 3.90
N CYS A 70 1.54 -10.55 3.08
CA CYS A 70 1.88 -11.86 2.54
C CYS A 70 3.17 -12.32 3.20
N ARG A 71 3.18 -13.54 3.75
CA ARG A 71 4.37 -14.11 4.39
C ARG A 71 5.29 -14.69 3.31
N VAL A 72 6.51 -14.18 3.26
CA VAL A 72 7.62 -14.77 2.50
C VAL A 72 8.54 -15.57 3.44
N LYS A 73 9.18 -16.61 2.91
CA LYS A 73 10.16 -17.42 3.65
C LYS A 73 11.47 -16.68 3.82
N GLU A 74 11.93 -16.02 2.75
CA GLU A 74 13.17 -15.26 2.71
C GLU A 74 12.98 -13.92 1.98
N ALA A 75 13.57 -12.86 2.52
CA ALA A 75 13.54 -11.54 1.91
C ALA A 75 14.68 -11.41 0.87
N THR A 76 14.55 -12.10 -0.26
CA THR A 76 15.51 -12.08 -1.37
C THR A 76 15.11 -11.07 -2.45
N GLY A 77 15.94 -10.89 -3.48
CA GLY A 77 15.66 -10.00 -4.61
C GLY A 77 14.62 -10.52 -5.61
N ASN A 78 14.16 -11.77 -5.48
CA ASN A 78 13.07 -12.29 -6.30
C ASN A 78 12.16 -13.19 -5.45
N ILE A 79 10.99 -12.66 -5.12
CA ILE A 79 9.96 -13.33 -4.32
C ILE A 79 8.72 -13.70 -5.16
N THR A 80 8.86 -13.71 -6.49
CA THR A 80 7.74 -13.91 -7.43
C THR A 80 7.02 -15.24 -7.24
N ALA A 81 7.75 -16.29 -6.85
CA ALA A 81 7.15 -17.61 -6.59
C ALA A 81 6.43 -17.69 -5.25
N GLU A 82 6.65 -16.74 -4.33
CA GLU A 82 6.15 -16.78 -2.95
C GLU A 82 4.96 -15.85 -2.72
N VAL A 83 4.83 -14.80 -3.53
CA VAL A 83 3.81 -13.76 -3.35
C VAL A 83 2.74 -13.86 -4.42
N SER A 84 1.49 -13.75 -3.99
CA SER A 84 0.30 -13.65 -4.85
C SER A 84 -0.76 -12.79 -4.16
N GLU A 85 -1.75 -12.31 -4.93
CA GLU A 85 -2.90 -11.61 -4.36
C GLU A 85 -3.66 -12.51 -3.37
N GLN A 86 -3.75 -13.81 -3.67
CA GLN A 86 -4.33 -14.81 -2.76
C GLN A 86 -3.57 -14.89 -1.43
N CYS A 87 -2.25 -14.73 -1.43
CA CYS A 87 -1.46 -14.71 -0.21
C CYS A 87 -1.81 -13.50 0.68
N PHE A 88 -1.90 -12.30 0.09
CA PHE A 88 -2.32 -11.11 0.82
C PHE A 88 -3.75 -11.23 1.39
N GLN A 89 -4.66 -11.84 0.63
CA GLN A 89 -6.03 -12.10 1.08
C GLN A 89 -6.14 -13.05 2.28
N GLN A 90 -5.07 -13.75 2.67
CA GLN A 90 -5.07 -14.57 3.89
C GLN A 90 -4.87 -13.75 5.16
N THR A 91 -4.27 -12.55 5.07
CA THR A 91 -3.90 -11.75 6.24
C THR A 91 -4.28 -10.28 6.06
N PRO A 92 -5.58 -9.94 6.03
CA PRO A 92 -6.02 -8.55 6.17
C PRO A 92 -5.67 -8.03 7.58
N LEU A 93 -5.21 -6.79 7.66
CA LEU A 93 -4.90 -6.11 8.92
C LEU A 93 -6.07 -5.24 9.36
N GLU A 94 -6.39 -5.31 10.66
CA GLU A 94 -7.44 -4.50 11.26
C GLU A 94 -6.96 -3.08 11.57
N PHE A 95 -7.85 -2.12 11.38
CA PHE A 95 -7.62 -0.72 11.77
C PHE A 95 -7.90 -0.51 13.26
N VAL A 96 -7.14 0.37 13.90
CA VAL A 96 -7.30 0.71 15.32
C VAL A 96 -8.16 1.97 15.49
N GLY A 97 -9.03 1.99 16.50
CA GLY A 97 -9.82 3.17 16.88
C GLY A 97 -10.94 3.50 15.89
N ASP A 98 -11.30 4.77 15.72
CA ASP A 98 -12.34 5.26 14.81
C ASP A 98 -11.88 6.50 14.02
N LYS A 99 -10.56 6.70 13.98
CA LYS A 99 -9.90 7.89 13.43
C LYS A 99 -8.90 7.54 12.34
N GLN A 100 -8.62 8.51 11.47
CA GLN A 100 -7.53 8.54 10.52
C GLN A 100 -6.95 9.96 10.46
N TRP A 101 -5.81 10.15 9.79
CA TRP A 101 -5.11 11.43 9.76
C TRP A 101 -4.70 11.82 8.35
N ILE A 102 -4.83 13.11 8.03
CA ILE A 102 -4.10 13.74 6.94
C ILE A 102 -2.79 14.27 7.53
N GLN A 103 -1.65 13.89 6.93
CA GLN A 103 -0.33 14.38 7.31
C GLN A 103 0.23 15.26 6.20
N PHE A 104 0.56 16.51 6.54
CA PHE A 104 1.06 17.49 5.60
C PHE A 104 2.59 17.41 5.45
N GLY A 105 3.14 18.20 4.52
CA GLY A 105 4.57 18.25 4.23
C GLY A 105 5.07 16.94 3.60
N ASP A 106 4.42 16.50 2.52
CA ASP A 106 4.74 15.27 1.80
C ASP A 106 4.76 14.02 2.68
N GLY A 107 3.87 13.98 3.68
CA GLY A 107 3.81 12.89 4.65
C GLY A 107 4.95 12.88 5.66
N MET A 108 5.74 13.95 5.77
CA MET A 108 6.90 14.01 6.67
C MET A 108 6.68 14.91 7.91
N ASP A 109 5.75 15.86 7.86
CA ASP A 109 5.50 16.74 9.00
C ASP A 109 4.52 16.11 10.01
N GLY A 110 5.05 15.31 10.91
CA GLY A 110 4.27 14.67 11.99
C GLY A 110 3.63 15.64 12.98
N LYS A 111 3.99 16.92 12.97
CA LYS A 111 3.37 17.96 13.82
C LYS A 111 2.19 18.65 13.14
N ASN A 112 2.13 18.58 11.82
CA ASN A 112 1.05 19.14 11.02
C ASN A 112 0.15 18.01 10.52
N ARG A 113 -0.80 17.62 11.38
CA ARG A 113 -1.76 16.55 11.10
C ARG A 113 -3.17 17.00 11.42
N THR A 114 -4.10 16.65 10.54
CA THR A 114 -5.54 16.82 10.77
C THR A 114 -6.16 15.45 11.04
N GLU A 115 -6.72 15.28 12.23
CA GLU A 115 -7.52 14.10 12.58
C GLU A 115 -8.88 14.15 11.88
N ILE A 116 -9.33 13.00 11.37
CA ILE A 116 -10.59 12.84 10.66
C ILE A 116 -11.28 11.56 11.14
N PRO A 117 -12.61 11.59 11.39
CA PRO A 117 -13.37 10.37 11.63
C PRO A 117 -13.18 9.36 10.47
N ALA A 118 -12.75 8.15 10.79
CA ALA A 118 -12.59 7.10 9.81
C ALA A 118 -13.95 6.52 9.43
N VAL A 119 -14.21 6.38 8.13
CA VAL A 119 -15.35 5.61 7.63
C VAL A 119 -14.85 4.24 7.21
N ARG A 120 -15.30 3.22 7.93
CA ARG A 120 -14.88 1.83 7.77
C ARG A 120 -16.03 1.01 7.22
N ILE A 121 -15.75 0.28 6.15
CA ILE A 121 -16.73 -0.56 5.47
C ILE A 121 -16.33 -2.01 5.67
N SER A 122 -17.27 -2.82 6.17
CA SER A 122 -17.08 -4.26 6.42
C SER A 122 -18.06 -5.13 5.63
N GLU A 123 -19.17 -4.55 5.17
CA GLU A 123 -20.13 -5.25 4.30
C GLU A 123 -19.64 -5.30 2.86
N GLY A 124 -19.77 -6.46 2.21
CA GLY A 124 -19.35 -6.66 0.83
C GLY A 124 -17.84 -6.63 0.59
N VAL A 125 -17.03 -6.67 1.66
CA VAL A 125 -15.57 -6.60 1.57
C VAL A 125 -14.94 -7.97 1.35
N LEU A 126 -13.90 -7.99 0.51
CA LEU A 126 -13.02 -9.15 0.36
C LEU A 126 -11.65 -8.83 1.00
N PRO A 127 -11.06 -9.76 1.75
CA PRO A 127 -11.63 -11.05 2.19
C PRO A 127 -12.85 -10.85 3.10
N LYS A 128 -13.79 -11.82 3.06
CA LYS A 128 -15.00 -11.75 3.90
C LYS A 128 -14.61 -11.66 5.38
N GLY A 129 -15.24 -10.72 6.10
CA GLY A 129 -14.96 -10.48 7.51
C GLY A 129 -13.83 -9.47 7.77
N SER A 130 -13.24 -8.90 6.71
CA SER A 130 -12.28 -7.81 6.82
C SER A 130 -12.92 -6.44 6.57
N THR A 131 -12.15 -5.38 6.77
CA THR A 131 -12.59 -3.99 6.64
C THR A 131 -11.64 -3.18 5.77
N TRP A 132 -12.16 -2.25 4.96
CA TRP A 132 -11.36 -1.19 4.33
C TRP A 132 -11.77 0.19 4.87
N THR A 133 -10.84 1.14 4.83
CA THR A 133 -11.07 2.53 5.28
C THR A 133 -11.22 3.44 4.07
N ARG A 134 -12.26 4.28 4.08
CA ARG A 134 -12.52 5.26 3.02
C ARG A 134 -11.42 6.31 2.97
N ASN A 135 -11.01 6.64 1.74
CA ASN A 135 -10.11 7.76 1.47
C ASN A 135 -10.66 9.04 2.12
N PRO A 136 -9.90 9.71 3.01
CA PRO A 136 -10.38 10.89 3.72
C PRO A 136 -10.46 12.15 2.84
N ILE A 137 -9.87 12.13 1.64
CA ILE A 137 -9.84 13.28 0.74
C ILE A 137 -11.11 13.32 -0.12
N PRO A 138 -11.93 14.40 -0.05
CA PRO A 138 -13.12 14.58 -0.88
C PRO A 138 -12.84 14.62 -2.38
#